data_AF-A0A7T3V513-F1
#
_entry.id   AF-A0A7T3V513-F1
#
_cell.length_a   1.000
_cell.length_b   1.000
_cell.length_c   1.000
_cell.angle_alpha   90.00
_cell.angle_beta   90.00
_cell.angle_gamma   90.00
#
_symmetry.space_group_name_H-M   'P 1'
#
loop_
_entity.id
_entity.type
_entity.pdbx_description
1 polymer ?
#
loop_
_entity_poly.entity_id
_entity_poly.type
_entity_poly.pdbx_seq_one_letter_code
_entity_poly.pdbx_strand_id
1 'polypeptide(L)'
;MVALIVGILLVAFCVFACLPQGLAWGVDVIAFLKGCAPVLSAFIGLVAVFIGFADIKDKKEAKKEELAAKAAEEAAKKNQENK
;
A
#
# COMPACT_ATOMS: atom_id res chain seq x y z
N MET A 1 -3.03 15.25 30.26
CA MET A 1 -2.22 14.19 30.89
C MET A 1 -2.99 12.88 31.10
N VAL A 2 -4.29 12.95 31.42
CA VAL A 2 -5.14 11.76 31.63
C VAL A 2 -5.12 10.77 30.46
N ALA A 3 -5.24 11.22 29.21
CA ALA A 3 -5.22 10.33 28.04
C ALA A 3 -3.90 9.54 27.89
N LEU A 4 -2.76 10.17 28.19
CA LEU A 4 -1.44 9.53 28.16
C LEU A 4 -1.33 8.44 29.23
N ILE A 5 -1.83 8.72 30.43
CA ILE A 5 -1.84 7.77 31.56
C ILE A 5 -2.74 6.57 31.24
N VAL A 6 -3.95 6.83 30.72
CA VAL A 6 -4.90 5.78 30.32
C VAL A 6 -4.30 4.92 29.19
N GLY A 7 -3.65 5.55 28.21
CA GLY A 7 -2.97 4.83 27.13
C GLY A 7 -1.87 3.91 27.64
N ILE A 8 -1.01 4.39 28.54
CA ILE A 8 0.07 3.59 29.14
C ILE A 8 -0.50 2.42 29.96
N LEU A 9 -1.57 2.64 30.74
CA LEU A 9 -2.22 1.57 31.52
C LEU A 9 -2.82 0.48 30.62
N LEU A 10 -3.46 0.87 29.51
CA LEU A 10 -4.01 -0.08 28.54
C LEU A 10 -2.93 -0.91 27.86
N VAL A 11 -1.79 -0.29 27.51
CA VAL A 11 -0.64 -1.01 26.94
C VAL A 11 -0.04 -1.97 27.96
N ALA A 12 0.16 -1.54 29.21
CA ALA A 12 0.66 -2.40 30.28
C ALA A 12 -0.26 -3.59 30.56
N PHE A 13 -1.59 -3.36 30.56
CA PHE A 13 -2.59 -4.42 30.68
C PHE A 13 -2.53 -5.40 29.50
N CYS A 14 -2.39 -4.90 28.26
CA CYS A 14 -2.27 -5.74 27.06
C CYS A 14 -1.04 -6.66 27.14
N VAL A 15 0.11 -6.12 27.56
CA VAL A 15 1.32 -6.90 27.79
C VAL A 15 1.08 -7.95 28.89
N PHE A 16 0.51 -7.55 30.03
CA PHE A 16 0.21 -8.47 31.13
C PHE A 16 -0.78 -9.58 30.74
N ALA A 17 -1.80 -9.28 29.94
CA ALA A 17 -2.77 -10.24 29.44
C ALA A 17 -2.15 -11.26 28.47
N CYS A 18 -1.12 -10.85 27.72
CA CYS A 18 -0.37 -11.72 26.82
C CYS A 18 0.70 -12.59 27.52
N LEU A 19 1.07 -12.29 28.77
CA LEU A 19 2.07 -13.09 29.50
C LEU A 19 1.49 -14.45 29.96
N PRO A 20 2.29 -15.54 29.90
CA PRO A 20 1.85 -16.88 30.30
C PRO A 20 1.63 -17.05 31.81
N GLN A 21 2.18 -16.16 32.65
CA GLN A 21 1.91 -16.12 34.10
C GLN A 21 0.73 -15.21 34.49
N GLY A 22 0.10 -14.53 33.52
CA GLY A 22 -1.07 -13.67 33.70
C GLY A 22 -2.37 -14.35 33.28
N LEU A 23 -3.17 -13.68 32.44
CA LEU A 23 -4.40 -14.22 31.85
C LEU A 23 -4.17 -15.26 30.74
N ALA A 24 -2.92 -15.40 30.26
CA ALA A 24 -2.51 -16.33 29.21
C ALA A 24 -3.28 -16.18 27.86
N TRP A 25 -3.89 -15.02 27.62
CA TRP A 25 -4.64 -14.71 26.40
C TRP A 25 -3.76 -14.48 25.17
N GLY A 26 -2.44 -14.57 25.31
CA GLY A 26 -1.50 -14.40 24.19
C GLY A 26 -1.83 -15.31 23.00
N VAL A 27 -2.27 -16.55 23.26
CA VAL A 27 -2.64 -17.50 22.20
C VAL A 27 -3.93 -17.07 21.49
N ASP A 28 -4.94 -16.63 22.23
CA ASP A 28 -6.22 -16.15 21.68
C ASP A 28 -6.05 -14.85 20.89
N VAL A 29 -5.22 -13.93 21.37
CA VAL A 29 -4.87 -12.68 20.67
C VAL A 29 -4.15 -12.99 19.36
N ILE A 30 -3.20 -13.92 19.38
CA ILE A 30 -2.50 -14.37 18.16
C ILE A 30 -3.48 -15.06 17.21
N ALA A 31 -4.41 -15.88 17.70
CA ALA A 31 -5.43 -16.54 16.89
C ALA A 31 -6.35 -15.52 16.21
N PHE A 32 -6.80 -14.50 16.95
CA PHE A 32 -7.58 -13.39 16.42
C PHE A 32 -6.80 -12.61 15.36
N LEU A 33 -5.55 -12.26 15.64
CA LEU A 33 -4.70 -11.54 14.69
C LEU A 33 -4.45 -12.35 13.41
N LYS A 34 -4.23 -13.67 13.53
CA LYS A 34 -4.11 -14.59 12.40
C LYS A 34 -5.41 -14.72 11.60
N GLY A 35 -6.58 -14.56 12.24
CA GLY A 35 -7.87 -14.51 11.55
C GLY A 35 -8.13 -13.18 10.83
N CYS A 36 -7.73 -12.06 11.42
CA CYS A 36 -7.89 -10.72 10.83
C CYS A 36 -6.87 -10.42 9.73
N ALA A 37 -5.65 -10.93 9.84
CA ALA A 37 -4.58 -10.72 8.85
C ALA A 37 -4.99 -11.06 7.40
N PRO A 38 -5.56 -12.23 7.08
CA PRO A 38 -5.96 -12.56 5.71
C PRO A 38 -7.11 -11.67 5.20
N VAL A 39 -8.05 -11.27 6.07
CA VAL A 39 -9.16 -10.38 5.68
C VAL A 39 -8.64 -8.99 5.31
N LEU A 40 -7.78 -8.40 6.15
CA LEU A 40 -7.13 -7.12 5.86
C LEU A 40 -6.23 -7.21 4.61
N SER A 41 -5.48 -8.30 4.48
CA SER A 41 -4.60 -8.53 3.33
C SER A 41 -5.38 -8.65 2.02
N ALA A 42 -6.54 -9.33 2.05
CA ALA A 42 -7.43 -9.41 0.89
C ALA A 42 -8.00 -8.04 0.52
N PHE A 43 -8.42 -7.25 1.51
CA PHE A 43 -8.97 -5.92 1.29
C PHE A 43 -7.93 -4.95 0.71
N ILE A 44 -6.74 -4.90 1.30
CA ILE A 44 -5.61 -4.09 0.82
C ILE A 44 -5.14 -4.59 -0.54
N GLY A 45 -5.03 -5.91 -0.73
CA GLY A 45 -4.62 -6.52 -1.98
C GLY A 45 -5.59 -6.21 -3.13
N LEU A 46 -6.91 -6.24 -2.86
CA LEU A 46 -7.92 -5.86 -3.84
C LEU A 46 -7.74 -4.40 -4.28
N VAL A 47 -7.56 -3.46 -3.33
CA VAL A 47 -7.28 -2.05 -3.63
C VAL A 47 -5.98 -1.90 -4.43
N ALA A 48 -4.93 -2.63 -4.05
CA ALA A 48 -3.63 -2.59 -4.74
C ALA A 48 -3.72 -3.07 -6.19
N VAL A 49 -4.55 -4.08 -6.49
CA VAL A 49 -4.81 -4.56 -7.85
C VAL A 49 -5.45 -3.45 -8.70
N PHE A 50 -6.44 -2.74 -8.17
CA PHE A 50 -7.08 -1.62 -8.89
C PHE A 50 -6.09 -0.47 -9.16
N ILE A 51 -5.27 -0.11 -8.16
CA ILE A 51 -4.22 0.91 -8.32
C ILE A 51 -3.18 0.46 -9.37
N GLY A 52 -2.76 -0.80 -9.32
CA GLY A 52 -1.79 -1.37 -10.27
C GLY A 52 -2.29 -1.34 -11.72
N PHE A 53 -3.58 -1.66 -11.95
CA PHE A 53 -4.16 -1.55 -13.29
C PHE A 53 -4.21 -0.11 -13.81
N ALA A 54 -4.51 0.86 -12.94
CA ALA A 54 -4.50 2.27 -13.29
C ALA A 54 -3.08 2.76 -13.62
N ASP A 55 -2.09 2.46 -12.77
CA ASP A 55 -0.68 2.82 -12.99
C ASP A 55 -0.10 2.21 -14.28
N ILE A 56 -0.45 0.96 -14.61
CA ILE A 56 0.01 0.32 -15.86
C ILE A 56 -0.61 0.99 -17.09
N LYS A 57 -1.89 1.37 -17.05
CA LYS A 57 -2.55 2.07 -18.15
C LYS A 57 -1.92 3.45 -18.36
N ASP A 58 -1.77 4.21 -17.29
CA ASP A 58 -1.19 5.54 -17.29
C ASP A 58 0.24 5.53 -17.85
N LYS A 59 1.09 4.60 -17.39
CA LYS A 59 2.46 4.42 -17.91
C LYS A 59 2.52 4.02 -19.39
N LYS A 60 1.56 3.22 -19.87
CA LYS A 60 1.52 2.83 -21.29
C LYS A 60 1.12 4.02 -22.17
N GLU A 61 0.19 4.84 -21.71
CA GLU A 61 -0.30 6.01 -22.44
C GLU A 61 0.78 7.10 -22.49
N ALA A 62 1.41 7.40 -21.36
CA ALA A 62 2.53 8.35 -21.29
C ALA A 62 3.70 7.95 -22.20
N LYS A 63 4.06 6.66 -22.25
CA LYS A 63 5.11 6.18 -23.16
C LYS A 63 4.72 6.33 -24.63
N LYS A 64 3.44 6.16 -24.97
CA LYS A 64 2.94 6.30 -26.34
C LYS A 64 2.98 7.77 -26.79
N GLU A 65 2.58 8.69 -25.91
CA GLU A 65 2.64 10.12 -26.17
C GLU A 65 4.08 10.61 -26.31
N GLU A 66 5.01 10.13 -25.47
CA GLU A 66 6.43 10.50 -25.58
C GLU A 66 7.04 10.03 -26.91
N LEU A 67 6.71 8.81 -27.36
CA LEU A 67 7.15 8.29 -28.67
C LEU A 67 6.53 9.07 -29.84
N ALA A 68 5.25 9.44 -29.74
CA ALA A 68 4.57 10.22 -30.77
C ALA A 68 5.15 11.64 -30.88
N ALA A 69 5.45 12.29 -29.75
CA ALA A 69 6.08 13.60 -29.72
C ALA A 69 7.49 13.56 -30.33
N LYS A 70 8.30 12.56 -29.98
CA LYS A 70 9.65 12.37 -30.55
C LYS A 70 9.62 12.14 -32.06
N ALA A 71 8.71 11.28 -32.54
CA ALA A 71 8.56 11.02 -33.96
C ALA A 71 8.09 12.25 -34.75
N ALA A 72 7.19 13.07 -34.17
CA ALA A 72 6.74 14.31 -34.78
C ALA A 72 7.86 15.36 -34.85
N GLU A 73 8.69 15.47 -33.80
CA GLU A 73 9.84 16.39 -33.79
C GLU A 73 10.93 15.98 -34.80
N GLU A 74 11.22 14.67 -34.91
CA GLU A 74 12.17 14.14 -35.91
C GLU A 74 11.66 14.33 -37.34
N ALA A 75 10.37 14.13 -37.59
CA ALA A 75 9.76 14.39 -38.89
C ALA A 75 9.80 15.88 -39.26
N ALA A 76 9.56 16.77 -38.29
CA ALA A 76 9.65 18.21 -38.50
C ALA A 76 11.09 18.68 -38.80
N LYS A 77 12.09 18.15 -38.08
CA LYS A 77 13.51 18.44 -38.35
C LYS A 77 13.95 17.96 -39.74
N LYS A 78 13.61 16.73 -40.14
CA LYS A 78 13.92 16.21 -41.48
C LYS A 78 13.30 17.05 -42.61
N ASN A 79 12.11 17.59 -42.40
CA ASN A 79 11.43 18.39 -43.41
C ASN A 79 11.99 19.82 -43.53
N GLN A 80 12.70 20.31 -42.50
CA GLN A 80 13.42 21.58 -42.52
C GLN A 80 14.84 21.46 -43.08
N GLU A 81 15.53 20.34 -42.88
CA GLU A 81 16.86 20.09 -43.48
C GLU A 81 16.81 19.84 -45.00
N ASN A 82 15.66 19.40 -45.52
CA ASN A 82 15.49 19.02 -46.92
C ASN A 82 14.88 20.14 -47.80
N LYS A 83 14.82 21.37 -47.29
CA LYS A 83 14.21 22.55 -47.92
C LYS A 83 15.22 23.68 -48.05
#